data_AF-A0A9X1SIZ3-F1
#
_entry.id   AF-A0A9X1SIZ3-F1
#
_cell.length_a   1.000
_cell.length_b   1.000
_cell.length_c   1.000
_cell.angle_alpha   90.00
_cell.angle_beta   90.00
_cell.angle_gamma   90.00
#
_symmetry.space_group_name_H-M   'P 1'
#
loop_
_entity.id
_entity.type
_entity.pdbx_description
1 polymer ?
#
loop_
_entity_poly.entity_id
_entity_poly.type
_entity_poly.pdbx_seq_one_letter_code
_entity_poly.pdbx_strand_id
1 'polypeptide(L)'
;MNNGILLLAAEGEEGRYALFAFLMSIVFVGVGLYGIFTGKLMIWGRQRWLFSLVGLDESSPGFPQLIGGCYCAVGGIVLVAMTVQAMKAPEEQQQVARPDIDLSHLPDLSKIPVHMPPGTNNPRPSSSPPVSSVPSTEAPKPRENRFDPETTERLRAERMKAEAEQEAAKREKERLAQVAKEAVEQMNREKEAARQAALELPDPPLPLSYFTYADVALQESPELGESGSERFADHAPPGGVMVGAIFFVGKNYGASIAGIQPIYQVGDKYVKGKICGDETDQPVQQLAEAGGVVAGFKLMTGRIIDAAQLAYGPLDGTKIDPKQGYFGEQIGGDGGYPGNYYAEGRAISGVFGTYEKGKSLKSLGMYVIRRMQVTGAAPPSSMSAELRTFTSSNGKFSVQAKFVALNDDGTVSLEKEDGSKVKAPLSSLSAEDQAYVNSMR
;
A
#
# COMPACT_ATOMS: atom_id res chain seq x y z
N MET A 1 17.44 42.22 26.28
CA MET A 1 18.32 41.05 26.06
C MET A 1 19.18 41.35 24.84
N ASN A 2 20.50 41.42 25.01
CA ASN A 2 21.44 41.83 23.96
C ASN A 2 21.59 40.72 22.91
N ASN A 3 20.92 40.88 21.76
CA ASN A 3 21.03 39.97 20.61
C ASN A 3 22.44 39.93 19.98
N GLY A 4 23.37 40.77 20.43
CA GLY A 4 24.75 40.81 19.93
C GLY A 4 25.67 39.69 20.45
N ILE A 5 25.30 38.98 21.52
CA ILE A 5 26.20 37.96 22.12
C ILE A 5 26.20 36.65 21.32
N LEU A 6 25.11 36.32 20.60
CA LEU A 6 25.07 35.07 19.82
C LEU A 6 25.90 35.13 18.53
N LEU A 7 26.12 36.33 17.97
CA LEU A 7 26.87 36.47 16.72
C LEU A 7 28.39 36.46 16.92
N LEU A 8 28.87 36.90 18.08
CA LEU A 8 30.31 37.00 18.38
C LEU A 8 30.94 35.66 18.81
N ALA A 9 30.13 34.65 19.16
CA ALA A 9 30.62 33.32 19.54
C ALA A 9 30.98 32.41 18.34
N ALA A 10 30.86 32.89 17.10
CA ALA A 10 30.99 32.07 15.89
C ALA A 10 32.37 32.17 15.17
N GLU A 11 33.37 32.84 15.76
CA GLU A 11 34.69 33.00 15.12
C GLU A 11 35.56 31.73 15.16
N GLY A 12 35.23 30.74 16.00
CA GLY A 12 35.91 29.43 16.03
C GLY A 12 35.11 28.30 15.37
N GLU A 13 35.79 27.22 14.95
CA GLU A 13 35.13 26.01 14.41
C GLU A 13 34.08 25.44 15.38
N GLU A 14 34.36 25.44 16.68
CA GLU A 14 33.44 24.99 17.73
C GLU A 14 32.15 25.83 17.78
N GLY A 15 32.28 27.16 17.63
CA GLY A 15 31.14 28.09 17.58
C GLY A 15 30.24 27.85 16.38
N ARG A 16 30.82 27.44 15.23
CA ARG A 16 30.05 27.09 14.03
C ARG A 16 29.23 25.81 14.22
N TYR A 17 29.79 24.78 14.87
CA TYR A 17 29.05 23.56 15.18
C TYR A 17 27.90 23.82 16.17
N ALA A 18 28.13 24.63 17.20
CA ALA A 18 27.09 25.02 18.15
C ALA A 18 25.95 25.80 17.49
N LEU A 19 26.27 26.77 16.62
CA LEU A 19 25.28 27.53 15.86
C LEU A 19 24.49 26.65 14.89
N PHE A 20 25.18 25.74 14.18
CA PHE A 20 24.53 24.79 13.28
C PHE A 20 23.58 23.85 14.04
N ALA A 21 24.00 23.30 15.18
CA ALA A 21 23.16 22.43 16.00
C ALA A 21 21.95 23.17 16.59
N PHE A 22 22.12 24.44 16.98
CA PHE A 22 21.02 25.29 17.43
C PHE A 22 20.00 25.53 16.31
N LEU A 23 20.46 25.91 15.11
CA LEU A 23 19.59 26.09 13.95
C LEU A 23 18.86 24.80 13.56
N MET A 24 19.55 23.67 13.55
CA MET A 24 18.94 22.36 13.29
C MET A 24 17.87 22.01 14.35
N SER A 25 18.10 22.35 15.62
CA SER A 25 17.12 22.13 16.69
C SER A 25 15.84 22.93 16.45
N ILE A 26 15.96 24.20 16.03
CA ILE A 26 14.79 25.04 15.66
C ILE A 26 14.03 24.42 14.49
N VAL A 27 14.74 23.93 13.47
CA VAL A 27 14.11 23.26 12.32
C VAL A 27 13.36 22.00 12.77
N PHE A 28 13.95 21.16 13.61
CA PHE A 28 13.29 19.95 14.13
C PHE A 28 12.05 20.27 14.97
N VAL A 29 12.11 21.28 15.86
CA VAL A 29 10.94 21.72 16.64
C VAL A 29 9.87 22.28 15.70
N GLY A 30 10.23 23.09 14.71
CA GLY A 30 9.31 23.65 13.73
C GLY A 30 8.60 22.59 12.89
N VAL A 31 9.33 21.59 12.38
CA VAL A 31 8.78 20.45 11.64
C VAL A 31 7.85 19.61 12.53
N GLY A 32 8.25 19.37 13.79
CA GLY A 32 7.43 18.64 14.76
C GLY A 32 6.11 19.35 15.05
N LEU A 33 6.16 20.65 15.35
CA LEU A 33 4.97 21.47 15.59
C LEU A 33 4.07 21.54 14.34
N TYR A 34 4.66 21.72 13.15
CA TYR A 34 3.91 21.70 11.90
C TYR A 34 3.15 20.38 11.71
N GLY A 35 3.81 19.24 11.97
CA GLY A 35 3.18 17.92 11.91
C GLY A 35 2.02 17.74 12.89
N ILE A 36 2.18 18.23 14.12
CA ILE A 36 1.13 18.19 15.16
C ILE A 36 -0.08 19.04 14.73
N PHE A 37 0.14 20.27 14.26
CA PHE A 37 -0.95 21.20 13.96
C PHE A 37 -1.67 20.92 12.65
N THR A 38 -0.94 20.46 11.63
CA THR A 38 -1.54 20.22 10.30
C THR A 38 -2.06 18.80 10.12
N GLY A 39 -1.70 17.88 11.01
CA GLY A 39 -1.95 16.45 10.82
C GLY A 39 -1.23 15.86 9.59
N LYS A 40 -0.33 16.63 8.95
CA LYS A 40 0.45 16.22 7.78
C LYS A 40 1.92 16.25 8.14
N LEU A 41 2.57 15.10 8.03
CA LEU A 41 4.00 14.98 8.29
C LEU A 41 4.73 14.73 6.97
N MET A 42 5.73 15.56 6.65
CA MET A 42 6.61 15.31 5.49
C MET A 42 7.60 14.20 5.84
N ILE A 43 7.15 12.95 5.71
CA ILE A 43 8.04 11.79 5.80
C ILE A 43 8.62 11.56 4.41
N TRP A 44 9.94 11.72 4.26
CA TRP A 44 10.62 11.33 3.04
C TRP A 44 10.48 9.81 2.87
N GLY A 45 10.17 9.32 1.67
CA GLY A 45 9.77 7.92 1.43
C GLY A 45 10.72 6.85 1.98
N ARG A 46 11.98 7.18 2.27
CA ARG A 46 12.96 6.30 2.91
C ARG A 46 12.68 6.01 4.39
N GLN A 47 11.99 6.91 5.10
CA GLN A 47 11.62 6.74 6.52
C GLN A 47 10.32 5.94 6.71
N ARG A 48 9.45 5.85 5.69
CA ARG A 48 8.23 5.01 5.73
C ARG A 48 8.53 3.55 6.05
N TRP A 49 9.61 3.01 5.49
CA TRP A 49 10.02 1.63 5.73
C TRP A 49 10.37 1.36 7.20
N LEU A 50 11.04 2.30 7.87
CA LEU A 50 11.41 2.20 9.29
C LEU A 50 10.18 2.14 10.21
N PHE A 51 9.12 2.89 9.90
CA PHE A 51 7.87 2.87 10.68
C PHE A 51 7.05 1.61 10.45
N SER A 52 7.09 1.05 9.23
CA SER A 52 6.43 -0.23 8.94
C SER A 52 7.01 -1.39 9.78
N LEU A 53 8.30 -1.35 10.12
CA LEU A 53 8.95 -2.38 10.96
C LEU A 53 8.44 -2.41 12.41
N VAL A 54 7.91 -1.29 12.90
CA VAL A 54 7.34 -1.18 14.25
C VAL A 54 5.80 -1.21 14.25
N GLY A 55 5.18 -1.55 13.11
CA GLY A 55 3.72 -1.69 12.98
C GLY A 55 2.96 -0.37 13.09
N LEU A 56 3.63 0.77 12.91
CA LEU A 56 2.99 2.08 12.86
C LEU A 56 2.74 2.47 11.41
N ASP A 57 1.47 2.53 11.02
CA ASP A 57 1.06 2.97 9.70
C ASP A 57 0.67 4.47 9.74
N GLU A 58 0.91 5.20 8.65
CA GLU A 58 0.59 6.64 8.54
C GLU A 58 -0.90 6.92 8.72
N SER A 59 -1.73 5.91 8.44
CA SER A 59 -3.17 5.93 8.60
C SER A 59 -3.64 5.82 10.06
N SER A 60 -2.74 5.49 11.00
CA SER A 60 -3.14 5.29 12.39
C SER A 60 -3.52 6.61 13.07
N PRO A 61 -4.69 6.69 13.73
CA PRO A 61 -5.11 7.86 14.48
C PRO A 61 -4.05 8.22 15.54
N GLY A 62 -3.49 9.43 15.47
CA GLY A 62 -2.45 9.86 16.40
C GLY A 62 -1.02 9.78 15.87
N PHE A 63 -0.79 9.20 14.69
CA PHE A 63 0.56 9.06 14.12
C PHE A 63 1.28 10.41 13.91
N PRO A 64 0.66 11.46 13.32
CA PRO A 64 1.29 12.77 13.21
C PRO A 64 1.66 13.39 14.56
N GLN A 65 0.83 13.18 15.59
CA GLN A 65 1.05 13.69 16.94
C GLN A 65 2.21 12.96 17.64
N LEU A 66 2.29 11.64 17.47
CA LEU A 66 3.38 10.82 18.01
C LEU A 66 4.73 11.21 17.39
N ILE A 67 4.79 11.24 16.06
CA ILE A 67 6.04 11.54 15.34
C ILE A 67 6.43 13.01 15.51
N GLY A 68 5.46 13.93 15.41
CA GLY A 68 5.70 15.34 15.69
C GLY A 68 6.19 15.56 17.13
N GLY A 69 5.63 14.83 18.10
CA GLY A 69 6.10 14.82 19.49
C GLY A 69 7.54 14.33 19.63
N CYS A 70 7.93 13.26 18.93
CA CYS A 70 9.32 12.77 18.90
C CYS A 70 10.29 13.83 18.34
N TYR A 71 9.93 14.51 17.25
CA TYR A 71 10.75 15.60 16.69
C TYR A 71 10.91 16.77 17.67
N CYS A 72 9.83 17.18 18.35
CA CYS A 72 9.88 18.20 19.39
C CYS A 72 10.75 17.77 20.58
N ALA A 73 10.64 16.51 21.02
CA ALA A 73 11.44 15.98 22.14
C ALA A 73 12.93 15.96 21.81
N VAL A 74 13.32 15.47 20.63
CA VAL A 74 14.72 15.47 20.18
C VAL A 74 15.25 16.90 20.05
N GLY A 75 14.51 17.80 19.40
CA GLY A 75 14.89 19.21 19.29
C GLY A 75 15.05 19.89 20.66
N GLY A 76 14.17 19.58 21.61
CA GLY A 76 14.25 20.06 22.99
C GLY A 76 15.48 19.53 23.73
N ILE A 77 15.80 18.24 23.62
CA ILE A 77 16.98 17.63 24.25
C ILE A 77 18.26 18.27 23.73
N VAL A 78 18.39 18.45 22.41
CA VAL A 78 19.58 19.08 21.81
C VAL A 78 19.71 20.53 22.28
N LEU A 79 18.61 21.28 22.34
CA LEU A 79 18.60 22.66 22.82
C LEU A 79 19.05 22.75 24.30
N VAL A 80 18.53 21.87 25.16
CA VAL A 80 18.95 21.80 26.57
C VAL A 80 20.43 21.43 26.70
N ALA A 81 20.91 20.42 25.97
CA ALA A 81 22.31 20.01 25.99
C ALA A 81 23.24 21.18 25.60
N MET A 82 22.86 21.96 24.58
CA MET A 82 23.60 23.15 24.15
C MET A 82 23.61 24.24 25.21
N THR A 83 22.47 24.51 25.87
CA THR A 83 22.43 25.48 26.98
C THR A 83 23.31 25.07 28.16
N VAL A 84 23.34 23.78 28.49
CA VAL A 84 24.20 23.24 29.57
C VAL A 84 25.68 23.35 29.20
N GLN A 85 26.06 23.07 27.95
CA GLN A 85 27.44 23.25 27.49
C GLN A 85 27.86 24.72 27.49
N ALA A 86 26.99 25.62 27.00
CA ALA A 86 27.25 27.06 27.03
C ALA A 86 27.43 27.59 28.47
N MET A 87 26.70 27.04 29.44
CA MET A 87 26.85 27.39 30.86
C MET A 87 28.12 26.83 31.51
N LYS A 88 28.72 25.75 30.98
CA LYS A 88 29.98 25.19 31.48
C LYS A 88 31.23 25.90 30.95
N ALA A 89 31.08 26.70 29.89
CA ALA A 89 32.19 27.36 29.22
C ALA A 89 32.94 28.48 29.99
N PRO A 90 32.50 29.07 31.12
CA PRO A 90 33.21 30.23 31.67
C PRO A 90 34.25 29.95 32.76
N GLU A 91 34.47 28.73 33.25
CA GLU A 91 35.42 28.54 34.37
C GLU A 91 36.90 28.35 33.96
N GLU A 92 37.21 27.83 32.76
CA GLU A 92 38.60 27.54 32.40
C GLU A 92 39.34 28.71 31.71
N GLN A 93 38.63 29.70 31.16
CA GLN A 93 39.29 30.84 30.48
C GLN A 93 39.63 32.02 31.40
N GLN A 94 39.25 31.98 32.68
CA GLN A 94 39.57 33.05 33.64
C GLN A 94 40.88 32.83 34.42
N GLN A 95 41.70 31.83 34.04
CA GLN A 95 42.97 31.51 34.71
C GLN A 95 44.26 31.96 33.99
N VAL A 96 44.21 32.58 32.80
CA VAL A 96 45.42 33.03 32.10
C VAL A 96 45.44 34.55 31.91
N ALA A 97 45.68 35.23 33.03
CA ALA A 97 46.36 36.53 33.06
C ALA A 97 46.93 36.76 34.48
N ARG A 98 47.71 35.79 34.99
CA ARG A 98 48.63 36.07 36.09
C ARG A 98 49.95 36.53 35.47
N PRO A 99 50.48 37.71 35.82
CA PRO A 99 51.81 38.13 35.39
C PRO A 99 52.84 37.11 35.89
N ASP A 100 53.77 36.72 35.01
CA ASP A 100 54.88 35.84 35.34
C ASP A 100 55.66 36.38 36.55
N ILE A 101 55.56 35.68 37.68
CA ILE A 101 56.52 35.81 38.77
C ILE A 101 57.59 34.77 38.49
N ASP A 102 58.79 35.24 38.17
CA ASP A 102 59.98 34.41 38.04
C ASP A 102 60.28 33.71 39.37
N LEU A 103 60.06 32.39 39.41
CA LEU A 103 60.24 31.51 40.57
C LEU A 103 61.49 30.62 40.42
N SER A 104 62.48 31.06 39.66
CA SER A 104 63.79 30.40 39.50
C SER A 104 64.61 30.21 40.79
N HIS A 105 64.09 30.64 41.94
CA HIS A 105 64.73 30.49 43.25
C HIS A 105 64.08 29.50 44.21
N LEU A 106 63.06 28.71 43.82
CA LEU A 106 62.49 27.72 44.74
C LEU A 106 63.22 26.37 44.69
N PRO A 107 63.59 25.78 45.85
CA PRO A 107 64.32 24.52 45.93
C PRO A 107 63.47 23.32 45.48
N ASP A 108 64.16 22.39 44.83
CA ASP A 108 63.66 21.16 44.23
C ASP A 108 62.87 20.28 45.22
N LEU A 109 61.56 20.20 45.02
CA LEU A 109 60.61 19.39 45.80
C LEU A 109 60.48 17.95 45.26
N SER A 110 61.40 17.47 44.41
CA SER A 110 61.40 16.10 43.84
C SER A 110 61.60 14.94 44.85
N LYS A 111 61.51 15.19 46.16
CA LYS A 111 61.72 14.17 47.22
C LYS A 111 60.54 13.93 48.16
N ILE A 112 59.31 14.26 47.77
CA ILE A 112 58.13 13.89 48.56
C ILE A 112 57.44 12.68 47.93
N PRO A 113 57.48 11.48 48.56
CA PRO A 113 56.76 10.31 48.07
C PRO A 113 55.27 10.46 48.40
N VAL A 114 54.44 10.61 47.36
CA VAL A 114 52.98 10.62 47.52
C VAL A 114 52.41 9.23 47.24
N HIS A 115 51.89 8.66 48.31
CA HIS A 115 51.15 7.42 48.44
C HIS A 115 49.84 7.49 47.60
N MET A 116 49.62 6.56 46.67
CA MET A 116 48.29 6.35 46.09
C MET A 116 47.43 5.50 47.04
N PRO A 117 46.19 5.90 47.36
CA PRO A 117 45.19 4.99 47.89
C PRO A 117 44.43 4.29 46.74
N PRO A 118 44.03 3.01 46.89
CA PRO A 118 43.28 2.30 45.88
C PRO A 118 41.77 2.46 46.07
N GLY A 119 41.07 2.53 44.94
CA GLY A 119 39.68 2.06 44.84
C GLY A 119 38.61 3.14 44.71
N THR A 120 37.67 2.90 43.78
CA THR A 120 36.24 2.74 44.11
C THR A 120 35.51 2.16 42.91
N ASN A 121 35.21 0.86 43.00
CA ASN A 121 34.16 0.20 42.23
C ASN A 121 32.81 0.71 42.73
N ASN A 122 31.94 1.16 41.81
CA ASN A 122 30.58 1.56 42.14
C ASN A 122 29.58 0.41 41.86
N PRO A 123 28.86 -0.11 42.86
CA PRO A 123 27.84 -1.14 42.69
C PRO A 123 26.44 -0.57 42.42
N ARG A 124 25.58 -1.43 41.85
CA ARG A 124 24.14 -1.28 41.58
C ARG A 124 23.34 -0.70 42.76
N PRO A 125 22.31 0.12 42.50
CA PRO A 125 21.25 0.37 43.47
C PRO A 125 20.23 -0.78 43.47
N SER A 126 20.27 -1.62 44.51
CA SER A 126 19.11 -2.40 44.96
C SER A 126 18.55 -1.72 46.21
N SER A 127 17.40 -1.07 46.08
CA SER A 127 16.67 -0.51 47.22
C SER A 127 15.43 -1.34 47.51
N SER A 128 15.59 -2.32 48.40
CA SER A 128 14.49 -2.82 49.24
C SER A 128 14.31 -1.86 50.42
N PRO A 129 13.08 -1.47 50.81
CA PRO A 129 12.88 -0.65 51.98
C PRO A 129 13.06 -1.45 53.28
N PRO A 130 13.38 -0.78 54.40
CA PRO A 130 13.77 -1.42 55.65
C PRO A 130 12.59 -2.06 56.38
N VAL A 131 12.81 -3.30 56.81
CA VAL A 131 12.05 -3.98 57.87
C VAL A 131 12.23 -3.17 59.14
N SER A 132 11.22 -2.36 59.46
CA SER A 132 11.12 -1.65 60.73
C SER A 132 10.71 -2.64 61.82
N SER A 133 11.55 -2.66 62.86
CA SER A 133 11.39 -3.38 64.11
C SER A 133 10.03 -3.16 64.76
N VAL A 134 9.34 -4.26 65.02
CA VAL A 134 8.14 -4.39 65.84
C VAL A 134 8.45 -3.91 67.28
N PRO A 135 7.73 -2.91 67.80
CA PRO A 135 7.60 -2.71 69.24
C PRO A 135 6.59 -3.74 69.77
N SER A 136 7.05 -4.66 70.61
CA SER A 136 6.20 -5.42 71.50
C SER A 136 5.54 -4.46 72.50
N THR A 137 4.28 -4.10 72.25
CA THR A 137 3.45 -3.42 73.24
C THR A 137 2.00 -3.88 73.13
N GLU A 138 1.55 -4.48 74.23
CA GLU A 138 0.15 -4.71 74.63
C GLU A 138 -0.78 -5.43 73.67
N ALA A 139 -1.17 -6.65 74.07
CA ALA A 139 -2.35 -7.33 73.57
C ALA A 139 -3.55 -6.36 73.60
N PRO A 140 -4.07 -5.91 72.45
CA PRO A 140 -5.23 -5.04 72.42
C PRO A 140 -6.39 -5.84 73.01
N LYS A 141 -6.96 -5.31 74.10
CA LYS A 141 -8.21 -5.82 74.66
C LYS A 141 -9.22 -5.95 73.51
N PRO A 142 -9.99 -7.05 73.43
CA PRO A 142 -10.98 -7.23 72.39
C PRO A 142 -11.99 -6.09 72.51
N ARG A 143 -11.83 -5.06 71.66
CA ARG A 143 -12.86 -4.06 71.45
C ARG A 143 -14.03 -4.84 70.88
N GLU A 144 -15.07 -5.03 71.67
CA GLU A 144 -16.39 -5.40 71.17
C GLU A 144 -16.75 -4.37 70.10
N ASN A 145 -16.48 -4.71 68.84
CA ASN A 145 -17.00 -4.01 67.69
C ASN A 145 -18.52 -4.22 67.75
N ARG A 146 -19.21 -3.32 68.45
CA ARG A 146 -20.63 -3.09 68.25
C ARG A 146 -20.79 -2.63 66.80
N PHE A 147 -20.97 -3.61 65.91
CA PHE A 147 -21.41 -3.38 64.55
C PHE A 147 -22.79 -2.75 64.65
N ASP A 148 -22.88 -1.49 64.25
CA ASP A 148 -24.15 -0.80 64.13
C ASP A 148 -24.92 -1.44 62.97
N PRO A 149 -26.07 -2.11 63.21
CA PRO A 149 -26.83 -2.78 62.15
C PRO A 149 -27.20 -1.83 61.01
N GLU A 150 -27.38 -0.54 61.28
CA GLU A 150 -27.72 0.48 60.28
C GLU A 150 -26.59 0.68 59.26
N THR A 151 -25.33 0.65 59.70
CA THR A 151 -24.17 0.73 58.79
C THR A 151 -24.06 -0.49 57.88
N THR A 152 -24.48 -1.66 58.35
CA THR A 152 -24.43 -2.91 57.56
C THR A 152 -25.46 -2.88 56.44
N GLU A 153 -26.66 -2.34 56.70
CA GLU A 153 -27.71 -2.18 55.69
C GLU A 153 -27.33 -1.14 54.62
N ARG A 154 -26.75 0.00 55.01
CA ARG A 154 -26.26 1.00 54.04
C ARG A 154 -25.20 0.42 53.11
N LEU A 155 -24.25 -0.34 53.65
CA LEU A 155 -23.17 -0.93 52.88
C LEU A 155 -23.67 -2.02 51.91
N ARG A 156 -24.74 -2.76 52.28
CA ARG A 156 -25.43 -3.67 51.36
C ARG A 156 -26.16 -2.93 50.24
N ALA A 157 -26.86 -1.84 50.56
CA ALA A 157 -27.55 -1.02 49.57
C ALA A 157 -26.56 -0.39 48.57
N GLU A 158 -25.40 0.10 49.05
CA GLU A 158 -24.34 0.64 48.19
C GLU A 158 -23.73 -0.43 47.28
N ARG A 159 -23.47 -1.64 47.79
CA ARG A 159 -22.99 -2.76 46.95
C ARG A 159 -23.99 -3.14 45.87
N MET A 160 -25.28 -3.26 46.21
CA MET A 160 -26.31 -3.53 45.20
C MET A 160 -26.38 -2.43 44.13
N LYS A 161 -26.24 -1.15 44.52
CA LYS A 161 -26.19 -0.05 43.56
C LYS A 161 -24.95 -0.11 42.67
N ALA A 162 -23.78 -0.40 43.23
CA ALA A 162 -22.54 -0.53 42.48
C ALA A 162 -22.56 -1.73 41.52
N GLU A 163 -23.11 -2.87 41.94
CA GLU A 163 -23.31 -4.04 41.07
C GLU A 163 -24.27 -3.75 39.92
N ALA A 164 -25.38 -3.06 40.20
CA ALA A 164 -26.33 -2.63 39.17
C ALA A 164 -25.70 -1.65 38.16
N GLU A 165 -24.87 -0.72 38.63
CA GLU A 165 -24.14 0.23 37.76
C GLU A 165 -23.08 -0.48 36.90
N GLN A 166 -22.34 -1.43 37.48
CA GLN A 166 -21.39 -2.26 36.74
C GLN A 166 -22.08 -3.12 35.67
N GLU A 167 -23.22 -3.72 36.01
CA GLU A 167 -23.99 -4.49 35.04
C GLU A 167 -24.54 -3.61 33.92
N ALA A 168 -25.03 -2.41 34.24
CA ALA A 168 -25.48 -1.43 33.25
C ALA A 168 -24.33 -1.02 32.31
N ALA A 169 -23.15 -0.70 32.85
CA ALA A 169 -21.97 -0.35 32.07
C ALA A 169 -21.50 -1.51 31.16
N LYS A 170 -21.58 -2.76 31.64
CA LYS A 170 -21.26 -3.94 30.84
C LYS A 170 -22.24 -4.11 29.67
N ARG A 171 -23.54 -3.98 29.92
CA ARG A 171 -24.57 -4.05 28.87
C ARG A 171 -24.39 -2.94 27.84
N GLU A 172 -24.04 -1.73 28.27
CA GLU A 172 -23.75 -0.63 27.36
C GLU A 172 -22.52 -0.91 26.48
N LYS A 173 -21.43 -1.42 27.07
CA LYS A 173 -20.23 -1.83 26.33
C LYS A 173 -20.53 -2.93 25.31
N GLU A 174 -21.32 -3.93 25.68
CA GLU A 174 -21.74 -5.01 24.78
C GLU A 174 -22.59 -4.47 23.63
N ARG A 175 -23.52 -3.55 23.90
CA ARG A 175 -24.33 -2.88 22.87
C ARG A 175 -23.45 -2.07 21.90
N LEU A 176 -22.49 -1.30 22.41
CA LEU A 176 -21.55 -0.53 21.57
C LEU A 176 -20.67 -1.46 20.72
N ALA A 177 -20.20 -2.58 21.29
CA ALA A 177 -19.44 -3.58 20.54
C ALA A 177 -20.27 -4.23 19.42
N GLN A 178 -21.56 -4.50 19.68
CA GLN A 178 -22.48 -5.02 18.67
C GLN A 178 -22.70 -4.01 17.55
N VAL A 179 -22.98 -2.74 17.88
CA VAL A 179 -23.16 -1.67 16.87
C VAL A 179 -21.88 -1.49 16.04
N ALA A 180 -20.70 -1.53 16.65
CA ALA A 180 -19.43 -1.45 15.93
C ALA A 180 -19.22 -2.63 14.98
N LYS A 181 -19.60 -3.85 15.39
CA LYS A 181 -19.55 -5.04 14.54
C LYS A 181 -20.49 -4.92 13.34
N GLU A 182 -21.74 -4.52 13.57
CA GLU A 182 -22.75 -4.32 12.53
C GLU A 182 -22.31 -3.24 11.52
N ALA A 183 -21.71 -2.14 12.00
CA ALA A 183 -21.17 -1.09 11.15
C ALA A 183 -20.02 -1.58 10.25
N VAL A 184 -19.11 -2.42 10.76
CA VAL A 184 -18.03 -3.03 9.96
C VAL A 184 -18.59 -3.97 8.90
N GLU A 185 -19.58 -4.80 9.26
CA GLU A 185 -20.25 -5.70 8.30
C GLU A 185 -21.01 -4.94 7.21
N GLN A 186 -21.67 -3.83 7.56
CA GLN A 186 -22.32 -2.95 6.60
C GLN A 186 -21.30 -2.31 5.66
N MET A 187 -20.22 -1.73 6.20
CA MET A 187 -19.14 -1.15 5.38
C MET A 187 -18.52 -2.19 4.44
N ASN A 188 -18.35 -3.44 4.88
CA ASN A 188 -17.82 -4.50 4.03
C ASN A 188 -18.78 -4.86 2.89
N ARG A 189 -20.09 -4.94 3.17
CA ARG A 189 -21.11 -5.16 2.14
C ARG A 189 -21.15 -4.03 1.11
N GLU A 190 -21.07 -2.78 1.56
CA GLU A 190 -21.02 -1.61 0.69
C GLU A 190 -19.76 -1.62 -0.20
N LYS A 191 -18.60 -1.97 0.38
CA LYS A 191 -17.35 -2.13 -0.39
C LYS A 191 -17.44 -3.25 -1.42
N GLU A 192 -18.01 -4.40 -1.06
CA GLU A 192 -18.18 -5.52 -1.99
C GLU A 192 -19.16 -5.18 -3.13
N ALA A 193 -20.26 -4.50 -2.81
CA ALA A 193 -21.21 -4.02 -3.81
C ALA A 193 -20.56 -2.99 -4.76
N ALA A 194 -19.78 -2.04 -4.23
CA ALA A 194 -19.03 -1.09 -5.04
C ALA A 194 -17.98 -1.79 -5.93
N ARG A 195 -17.29 -2.80 -5.39
CA ARG A 195 -16.36 -3.65 -6.17
C ARG A 195 -17.08 -4.38 -7.29
N GLN A 196 -18.24 -4.99 -7.03
CA GLN A 196 -19.01 -5.70 -8.05
C GLN A 196 -19.52 -4.74 -9.13
N ALA A 197 -20.02 -3.56 -8.75
CA ALA A 197 -20.46 -2.53 -9.69
C ALA A 197 -19.32 -2.04 -10.58
N ALA A 198 -18.11 -1.86 -10.03
CA ALA A 198 -16.91 -1.49 -10.80
C ALA A 198 -16.39 -2.61 -11.72
N LEU A 199 -16.86 -3.86 -11.56
CA LEU A 199 -16.52 -4.99 -12.43
C LEU A 199 -17.59 -5.24 -13.50
N GLU A 200 -18.76 -4.61 -13.39
CA GLU A 200 -19.84 -4.70 -14.37
C GLU A 200 -19.57 -3.73 -15.52
N LEU A 201 -19.47 -4.27 -16.73
CA LEU A 201 -19.22 -3.44 -17.90
C LEU A 201 -20.55 -2.91 -18.45
N PRO A 202 -20.66 -1.60 -18.76
CA PRO A 202 -21.81 -1.07 -19.48
C PRO A 202 -21.84 -1.61 -20.91
N ASP A 203 -22.98 -1.49 -21.60
CA ASP A 203 -23.00 -1.76 -23.04
C ASP A 203 -22.17 -0.72 -23.81
N PRO A 204 -21.48 -1.10 -24.90
CA PRO A 204 -20.73 -0.15 -25.71
C PRO A 204 -21.65 0.93 -26.30
N PRO A 205 -21.33 2.22 -26.15
CA PRO A 205 -22.20 3.29 -26.66
C PRO A 205 -22.20 3.36 -28.19
N LEU A 206 -21.14 2.88 -28.85
CA LEU A 206 -21.04 2.78 -30.30
C LEU A 206 -20.38 1.44 -30.67
N PRO A 207 -21.00 0.63 -31.56
CA PRO A 207 -20.36 -0.57 -32.06
C PRO A 207 -19.16 -0.18 -32.93
N LEU A 208 -18.06 -0.91 -32.77
CA LEU A 208 -16.92 -0.80 -33.68
C LEU A 208 -17.17 -1.65 -34.93
N SER A 209 -16.51 -1.29 -36.02
CA SER A 209 -16.46 -2.16 -37.19
C SER A 209 -15.84 -3.50 -36.82
N TYR A 210 -16.20 -4.55 -37.55
CA TYR A 210 -15.56 -5.84 -37.36
C TYR A 210 -14.17 -5.81 -38.00
N PHE A 211 -13.21 -6.33 -37.26
CA PHE A 211 -11.82 -6.38 -37.70
C PHE A 211 -11.37 -7.83 -37.81
N THR A 212 -10.43 -8.05 -38.72
CA THR A 212 -9.65 -9.28 -38.75
C THR A 212 -8.17 -8.94 -38.82
N TYR A 213 -7.38 -9.63 -38.02
CA TYR A 213 -5.93 -9.59 -38.06
C TYR A 213 -5.40 -10.99 -37.76
N ALA A 214 -4.35 -11.41 -38.45
CA ALA A 214 -3.69 -12.68 -38.17
C ALA A 214 -2.79 -12.53 -36.92
N ASP A 215 -2.55 -13.61 -36.18
CA ASP A 215 -1.68 -13.58 -35.00
C ASP A 215 -0.26 -13.09 -35.34
N VAL A 216 0.24 -13.41 -36.53
CA VAL A 216 1.52 -12.91 -37.07
C VAL A 216 1.55 -11.40 -37.29
N ALA A 217 0.40 -10.72 -37.23
CA ALA A 217 0.30 -9.27 -37.29
C ALA A 217 0.47 -8.62 -35.91
N LEU A 218 0.52 -9.39 -34.82
CA LEU A 218 0.76 -8.87 -33.48
C LEU A 218 2.25 -8.61 -33.26
N GLN A 219 2.57 -7.45 -32.71
CA GLN A 219 3.92 -7.06 -32.31
C GLN A 219 3.93 -6.67 -30.83
N GLU A 220 4.88 -7.22 -30.07
CA GLU A 220 5.17 -6.73 -28.73
C GLU A 220 5.80 -5.33 -28.77
N SER A 221 5.24 -4.41 -27.99
CA SER A 221 5.87 -3.13 -27.68
C SER A 221 7.15 -3.32 -26.85
N PRO A 222 7.96 -2.26 -26.64
CA PRO A 222 8.86 -2.24 -25.50
C PRO A 222 8.08 -2.49 -24.19
N GLU A 223 8.64 -3.31 -23.32
CA GLU A 223 8.14 -3.56 -21.97
C GLU A 223 8.68 -2.44 -21.06
N LEU A 224 7.82 -1.73 -20.33
CA LEU A 224 8.23 -0.71 -19.37
C LEU A 224 8.16 -1.26 -17.95
N GLY A 225 9.21 -1.03 -17.16
CA GLY A 225 9.32 -1.49 -15.77
C GLY A 225 10.48 -2.44 -15.54
N GLU A 226 10.43 -3.18 -14.43
CA GLU A 226 11.47 -4.13 -14.04
C GLU A 226 11.14 -5.54 -14.55
N SER A 227 12.08 -6.16 -15.29
CA SER A 227 11.94 -7.52 -15.78
C SER A 227 12.41 -8.56 -14.75
N GLY A 228 12.11 -9.85 -14.99
CA GLY A 228 12.66 -10.97 -14.21
C GLY A 228 11.75 -11.60 -13.15
N SER A 229 10.44 -11.31 -13.19
CA SER A 229 9.42 -11.95 -12.36
C SER A 229 8.45 -12.79 -13.20
N GLU A 230 7.32 -13.24 -12.64
CA GLU A 230 6.37 -14.11 -13.35
C GLU A 230 5.77 -13.37 -14.54
N ARG A 231 5.88 -13.93 -15.75
CA ARG A 231 5.35 -13.30 -16.97
C ARG A 231 3.86 -13.57 -17.10
N PHE A 232 3.12 -12.57 -17.59
CA PHE A 232 1.74 -12.72 -18.03
C PHE A 232 1.57 -12.22 -19.46
N ALA A 233 0.52 -12.70 -20.13
CA ALA A 233 0.08 -12.22 -21.42
C ALA A 233 -1.45 -12.44 -21.54
N ASP A 234 -2.14 -11.46 -22.11
CA ASP A 234 -3.56 -11.56 -22.44
C ASP A 234 -3.84 -10.87 -23.78
N HIS A 235 -4.64 -11.54 -24.60
CA HIS A 235 -4.98 -11.13 -25.95
C HIS A 235 -6.49 -10.99 -26.10
N ALA A 236 -6.90 -10.02 -26.90
CA ALA A 236 -8.26 -9.84 -27.33
C ALA A 236 -8.73 -11.09 -28.07
N PRO A 237 -10.02 -11.46 -27.93
CA PRO A 237 -10.63 -12.43 -28.83
C PRO A 237 -10.43 -12.03 -30.30
N PRO A 238 -10.55 -12.97 -31.26
CA PRO A 238 -10.39 -12.67 -32.68
C PRO A 238 -11.25 -11.47 -33.13
N GLY A 239 -10.59 -10.47 -33.73
CA GLY A 239 -11.23 -9.24 -34.20
C GLY A 239 -11.54 -8.20 -33.12
N GLY A 240 -11.16 -8.47 -31.87
CA GLY A 240 -11.28 -7.52 -30.78
C GLY A 240 -10.15 -6.49 -30.76
N VAL A 241 -10.46 -5.31 -30.22
CA VAL A 241 -9.45 -4.29 -29.91
C VAL A 241 -9.61 -3.86 -28.46
N MET A 242 -8.51 -3.49 -27.81
CA MET A 242 -8.52 -3.01 -26.43
C MET A 242 -9.13 -1.61 -26.38
N VAL A 243 -10.15 -1.43 -25.54
CA VAL A 243 -10.89 -0.18 -25.34
C VAL A 243 -10.75 0.38 -23.93
N GLY A 244 -10.15 -0.38 -23.02
CA GLY A 244 -9.95 0.04 -21.65
C GLY A 244 -9.31 -1.06 -20.81
N ALA A 245 -9.33 -0.86 -19.49
CA ALA A 245 -8.89 -1.86 -18.52
C ALA A 245 -9.52 -1.61 -17.16
N ILE A 246 -9.59 -2.65 -16.34
CA ILE A 246 -9.81 -2.57 -14.91
C ILE A 246 -8.45 -2.70 -14.24
N PHE A 247 -8.03 -1.66 -13.52
CA PHE A 247 -6.81 -1.67 -12.72
C PHE A 247 -7.15 -2.07 -11.29
N PHE A 248 -6.40 -3.02 -10.73
CA PHE A 248 -6.53 -3.38 -9.32
C PHE A 248 -5.46 -2.63 -8.53
N VAL A 249 -5.87 -1.72 -7.65
CA VAL A 249 -4.94 -0.91 -6.85
C VAL A 249 -4.61 -1.63 -5.55
N GLY A 250 -3.32 -1.85 -5.30
CA GLY A 250 -2.78 -2.51 -4.10
C GLY A 250 -2.25 -1.50 -3.08
N LYS A 251 -2.14 -1.91 -1.82
CA LYS A 251 -1.62 -1.06 -0.74
C LYS A 251 -0.10 -0.97 -0.71
N ASN A 252 0.58 -1.79 -1.51
CA ASN A 252 2.04 -1.82 -1.57
C ASN A 252 2.57 -0.46 -2.04
N TYR A 253 3.58 0.06 -1.33
CA TYR A 253 4.25 1.32 -1.65
C TYR A 253 3.35 2.57 -1.79
N GLY A 254 2.14 2.55 -1.22
CA GLY A 254 1.26 3.73 -1.21
C GLY A 254 0.39 3.89 -2.46
N ALA A 255 -0.32 2.82 -2.85
CA ALA A 255 -1.25 2.71 -3.98
C ALA A 255 -0.61 2.30 -5.33
N SER A 256 0.05 1.15 -5.38
CA SER A 256 0.60 0.59 -6.62
C SER A 256 -0.43 -0.17 -7.47
N ILE A 257 -0.10 -0.44 -8.73
CA ILE A 257 -0.92 -1.29 -9.61
C ILE A 257 -0.64 -2.76 -9.30
N ALA A 258 -1.56 -3.40 -8.58
CA ALA A 258 -1.48 -4.80 -8.20
C ALA A 258 -1.72 -5.75 -9.39
N GLY A 259 -2.65 -5.37 -10.26
CA GLY A 259 -3.04 -6.15 -11.42
C GLY A 259 -3.80 -5.32 -12.45
N ILE A 260 -4.02 -5.91 -13.61
CA ILE A 260 -4.78 -5.32 -14.72
C ILE A 260 -5.66 -6.40 -15.36
N GLN A 261 -6.89 -6.04 -15.71
CA GLN A 261 -7.76 -6.84 -16.57
C GLN A 261 -8.13 -6.01 -17.79
N PRO A 262 -7.57 -6.30 -18.98
CA PRO A 262 -7.90 -5.53 -20.17
C PRO A 262 -9.37 -5.71 -20.55
N ILE A 263 -9.97 -4.66 -21.13
CA ILE A 263 -11.32 -4.68 -21.65
C ILE A 263 -11.22 -4.54 -23.17
N TYR A 264 -11.79 -5.51 -23.88
CA TYR A 264 -11.81 -5.57 -25.33
C TYR A 264 -13.20 -5.24 -25.85
N GLN A 265 -13.29 -4.62 -27.02
CA GLN A 265 -14.54 -4.54 -27.76
C GLN A 265 -14.47 -5.42 -29.00
N VAL A 266 -15.45 -6.30 -29.15
CA VAL A 266 -15.61 -7.20 -30.31
C VAL A 266 -16.96 -6.88 -30.94
N GLY A 267 -16.96 -6.07 -32.00
CA GLY A 267 -18.18 -5.55 -32.61
C GLY A 267 -18.98 -4.68 -31.64
N ASP A 268 -20.13 -5.18 -31.21
CA ASP A 268 -21.13 -4.48 -30.38
C ASP A 268 -21.04 -4.83 -28.88
N LYS A 269 -20.04 -5.61 -28.45
CA LYS A 269 -19.93 -6.07 -27.06
C LYS A 269 -18.56 -5.81 -26.46
N TYR A 270 -18.55 -5.47 -25.18
CA TYR A 270 -17.34 -5.56 -24.38
C TYR A 270 -17.09 -6.98 -23.89
N VAL A 271 -15.82 -7.36 -23.86
CA VAL A 271 -15.33 -8.64 -23.37
C VAL A 271 -14.19 -8.36 -22.39
N LYS A 272 -14.31 -8.88 -21.17
CA LYS A 272 -13.22 -8.84 -20.19
C LYS A 272 -12.15 -9.85 -20.56
N GLY A 273 -10.90 -9.41 -20.53
CA GLY A 273 -9.72 -10.27 -20.61
C GLY A 273 -9.45 -11.05 -19.33
N LYS A 274 -8.31 -11.73 -19.29
CA LYS A 274 -7.81 -12.39 -18.08
C LYS A 274 -7.31 -11.36 -17.08
N ILE A 275 -7.44 -11.66 -15.79
CA ILE A 275 -6.77 -10.88 -14.76
C ILE A 275 -5.28 -11.20 -14.83
N CYS A 276 -4.45 -10.18 -15.02
CA CYS A 276 -3.00 -10.25 -15.03
C CYS A 276 -2.45 -9.56 -13.79
N GLY A 277 -1.82 -10.31 -12.88
CA GLY A 277 -1.40 -9.82 -11.57
C GLY A 277 -2.34 -10.24 -10.45
N ASP A 278 -2.35 -9.47 -9.35
CA ASP A 278 -3.19 -9.75 -8.20
C ASP A 278 -4.48 -8.92 -8.24
N GLU A 279 -5.62 -9.56 -7.94
CA GLU A 279 -6.90 -8.89 -7.75
C GLU A 279 -6.98 -8.25 -6.35
N THR A 280 -7.50 -7.03 -6.25
CA THR A 280 -7.64 -6.31 -4.97
C THR A 280 -9.09 -5.88 -4.70
N ASP A 281 -9.32 -5.28 -3.53
CA ASP A 281 -10.61 -4.70 -3.14
C ASP A 281 -10.87 -3.32 -3.77
N GLN A 282 -9.94 -2.80 -4.58
CA GLN A 282 -10.02 -1.48 -5.20
C GLN A 282 -9.85 -1.56 -6.73
N PRO A 283 -10.83 -2.16 -7.46
CA PRO A 283 -10.85 -2.07 -8.92
C PRO A 283 -11.18 -0.64 -9.36
N VAL A 284 -10.44 -0.14 -10.34
CA VAL A 284 -10.72 1.12 -11.02
C VAL A 284 -10.85 0.85 -12.51
N GLN A 285 -12.09 0.95 -13.01
CA GLN A 285 -12.40 0.78 -14.42
C GLN A 285 -12.09 2.04 -15.21
N GLN A 286 -11.35 1.88 -16.29
CA GLN A 286 -11.19 2.91 -17.31
C GLN A 286 -11.63 2.38 -18.67
N LEU A 287 -12.43 3.20 -19.36
CA LEU A 287 -12.91 2.94 -20.71
C LEU A 287 -12.63 4.16 -21.58
N ALA A 288 -12.42 3.90 -22.86
CA ALA A 288 -12.45 4.94 -23.88
C ALA A 288 -13.85 5.54 -24.01
N GLU A 289 -13.92 6.76 -24.55
CA GLU A 289 -15.16 7.38 -25.02
C GLU A 289 -15.70 6.61 -26.22
N ALA A 290 -16.93 6.92 -26.64
CA ALA A 290 -17.59 6.23 -27.75
C ALA A 290 -16.74 6.24 -29.03
N GLY A 291 -16.45 5.06 -29.60
CA GLY A 291 -15.61 4.91 -30.78
C GLY A 291 -14.10 5.05 -30.52
N GLY A 292 -13.70 5.32 -29.29
CA GLY A 292 -12.30 5.35 -28.87
C GLY A 292 -11.75 3.96 -28.60
N VAL A 293 -10.44 3.81 -28.82
CA VAL A 293 -9.69 2.60 -28.48
C VAL A 293 -8.39 2.97 -27.77
N VAL A 294 -7.76 2.02 -27.09
CA VAL A 294 -6.46 2.22 -26.45
C VAL A 294 -5.37 2.38 -27.52
N ALA A 295 -4.60 3.45 -27.39
CA ALA A 295 -3.50 3.83 -28.26
C ALA A 295 -2.11 3.68 -27.62
N GLY A 296 -2.07 3.42 -26.31
CA GLY A 296 -0.83 3.33 -25.53
C GLY A 296 -1.07 3.54 -24.04
N PHE A 297 0.00 3.85 -23.32
CA PHE A 297 -0.05 4.13 -21.88
C PHE A 297 1.08 5.06 -21.42
N LYS A 298 0.87 5.65 -20.24
CA LYS A 298 1.90 6.20 -19.37
C LYS A 298 1.93 5.39 -18.09
N LEU A 299 3.12 5.06 -17.61
CA LEU A 299 3.33 4.40 -16.32
C LEU A 299 4.25 5.24 -15.46
N MET A 300 4.08 5.09 -14.16
CA MET A 300 5.08 5.47 -13.18
C MET A 300 5.74 4.19 -12.68
N THR A 301 6.98 3.93 -13.10
CA THR A 301 7.68 2.66 -12.82
C THR A 301 8.83 2.86 -11.83
N GLY A 302 8.83 2.09 -10.76
CA GLY A 302 9.96 1.92 -9.84
C GLY A 302 10.39 0.46 -9.77
N ARG A 303 10.44 -0.11 -8.57
CA ARG A 303 10.54 -1.58 -8.38
C ARG A 303 9.26 -2.32 -8.77
N ILE A 304 8.16 -1.58 -8.82
CA ILE A 304 6.83 -2.01 -9.24
C ILE A 304 6.22 -0.87 -10.06
N ILE A 305 5.04 -1.08 -10.64
CA ILE A 305 4.26 -0.04 -11.28
C ILE A 305 3.49 0.71 -10.18
N ASP A 306 3.88 1.94 -9.89
CA ASP A 306 3.27 2.80 -8.89
C ASP A 306 1.95 3.41 -9.42
N ALA A 307 1.90 3.75 -10.71
CA ALA A 307 0.70 4.26 -11.36
C ALA A 307 0.64 3.92 -12.86
N ALA A 308 -0.57 3.94 -13.41
CA ALA A 308 -0.85 3.74 -14.82
C ALA A 308 -1.91 4.72 -15.32
N GLN A 309 -1.78 5.13 -16.58
CA GLN A 309 -2.74 5.98 -17.28
C GLN A 309 -2.82 5.50 -18.73
N LEU A 310 -4.01 5.13 -19.19
CA LEU A 310 -4.21 4.73 -20.58
C LEU A 310 -4.28 5.96 -21.50
N ALA A 311 -3.70 5.83 -22.69
CA ALA A 311 -3.88 6.77 -23.77
C ALA A 311 -4.92 6.21 -24.73
N TYR A 312 -5.85 7.05 -25.14
CA TYR A 312 -6.96 6.70 -26.04
C TYR A 312 -6.90 7.53 -27.31
N GLY A 313 -7.58 7.07 -28.35
CA GLY A 313 -7.89 7.89 -29.52
C GLY A 313 -9.02 7.26 -30.35
N PRO A 314 -9.71 8.05 -31.17
CA PRO A 314 -10.78 7.54 -32.03
C PRO A 314 -10.20 6.61 -33.09
N LEU A 315 -10.89 5.49 -33.33
CA LEU A 315 -10.54 4.54 -34.38
C LEU A 315 -11.24 4.89 -35.68
N ASP A 316 -10.47 5.34 -36.69
CA ASP A 316 -10.95 5.61 -38.04
C ASP A 316 -10.51 4.47 -38.98
N GLY A 317 -11.44 3.57 -39.28
CA GLY A 317 -11.19 2.35 -40.03
C GLY A 317 -10.17 1.46 -39.30
N THR A 318 -8.91 1.48 -39.75
CA THR A 318 -7.84 0.64 -39.18
C THR A 318 -6.77 1.42 -38.42
N LYS A 319 -6.93 2.74 -38.26
CA LYS A 319 -5.92 3.62 -37.67
C LYS A 319 -6.53 4.50 -36.60
N ILE A 320 -5.74 4.79 -35.58
CA ILE A 320 -6.06 5.77 -34.55
C ILE A 320 -5.54 7.13 -35.03
N ASP A 321 -6.35 8.18 -34.96
CA ASP A 321 -5.87 9.54 -35.19
C ASP A 321 -5.13 10.05 -33.94
N PRO A 322 -3.78 10.16 -33.95
CA PRO A 322 -3.03 10.58 -32.78
C PRO A 322 -3.29 12.05 -32.40
N LYS A 323 -3.84 12.87 -33.31
CA LYS A 323 -4.14 14.28 -33.04
C LYS A 323 -5.36 14.45 -32.14
N GLN A 324 -6.24 13.44 -32.12
CA GLN A 324 -7.43 13.38 -31.29
C GLN A 324 -7.21 12.48 -30.07
N GLY A 325 -5.95 12.15 -29.77
CA GLY A 325 -5.61 11.34 -28.61
C GLY A 325 -5.83 12.11 -27.31
N TYR A 326 -6.25 11.40 -26.28
CA TYR A 326 -6.41 11.92 -24.92
C TYR A 326 -5.94 10.89 -23.89
N PHE A 327 -5.79 11.31 -22.64
CA PHE A 327 -5.39 10.43 -21.54
C PHE A 327 -6.57 10.20 -20.60
N GLY A 328 -6.70 8.98 -20.10
CA GLY A 328 -7.60 8.66 -18.99
C GLY A 328 -7.13 9.29 -17.68
N GLU A 329 -7.80 8.94 -16.59
CA GLU A 329 -7.34 9.28 -15.24
C GLU A 329 -6.00 8.59 -14.92
N GLN A 330 -5.17 9.15 -14.05
CA GLN A 330 -4.02 8.43 -13.52
C GLN A 330 -4.49 7.55 -12.35
N ILE A 331 -4.28 6.25 -12.46
CA ILE A 331 -4.61 5.29 -11.40
C ILE A 331 -3.34 4.93 -10.65
N GLY A 332 -3.38 4.93 -9.32
CA GLY A 332 -2.25 4.61 -8.46
C GLY A 332 -1.60 5.85 -7.81
N GLY A 333 -0.41 5.68 -7.26
CA GLY A 333 0.32 6.71 -6.51
C GLY A 333 1.30 7.53 -7.36
N ASP A 334 1.79 8.65 -6.81
CA ASP A 334 2.72 9.56 -7.49
C ASP A 334 4.20 9.10 -7.46
N GLY A 335 4.45 7.82 -7.18
CA GLY A 335 5.79 7.22 -7.08
C GLY A 335 6.47 7.04 -8.44
N GLY A 336 7.61 6.37 -8.46
CA GLY A 336 8.25 5.88 -9.70
C GLY A 336 8.86 6.93 -10.64
N TYR A 337 9.41 6.44 -11.75
CA TYR A 337 9.90 7.23 -12.87
C TYR A 337 8.88 7.14 -14.02
N PRO A 338 8.54 8.27 -14.68
CA PRO A 338 7.60 8.26 -15.77
C PRO A 338 8.18 7.53 -16.99
N GLY A 339 7.39 6.62 -17.55
CA GLY A 339 7.64 5.95 -18.82
C GLY A 339 6.38 5.98 -19.68
N ASN A 340 6.53 6.06 -21.00
CA ASN A 340 5.39 6.09 -21.90
C ASN A 340 5.62 5.23 -23.14
N TYR A 341 4.52 4.70 -23.67
CA TYR A 341 4.51 3.98 -24.94
C TYR A 341 3.26 4.36 -25.72
N TYR A 342 3.42 4.63 -27.01
CA TYR A 342 2.32 4.90 -27.94
C TYR A 342 2.50 4.04 -29.18
N ALA A 343 1.41 3.46 -29.68
CA ALA A 343 1.41 2.53 -30.79
C ALA A 343 1.43 3.20 -32.19
N GLU A 344 1.83 4.48 -32.27
CA GLU A 344 1.99 5.23 -33.54
C GLU A 344 0.75 5.16 -34.46
N GLY A 345 -0.45 5.34 -33.88
CA GLY A 345 -1.71 5.30 -34.63
C GLY A 345 -2.23 3.89 -34.92
N ARG A 346 -1.69 2.85 -34.27
CA ARG A 346 -2.17 1.46 -34.37
C ARG A 346 -2.98 1.06 -33.14
N ALA A 347 -3.94 0.16 -33.35
CA ALA A 347 -4.75 -0.40 -32.28
C ALA A 347 -3.98 -1.44 -31.44
N ILE A 348 -4.36 -1.55 -30.18
CA ILE A 348 -3.84 -2.51 -29.22
C ILE A 348 -4.79 -3.72 -29.16
N SER A 349 -4.22 -4.92 -29.20
CA SER A 349 -4.92 -6.20 -29.09
C SER A 349 -4.75 -6.88 -27.73
N GLY A 350 -3.93 -6.34 -26.83
CA GLY A 350 -3.64 -7.05 -25.59
C GLY A 350 -2.51 -6.44 -24.79
N VAL A 351 -2.22 -7.08 -23.66
CA VAL A 351 -1.19 -6.65 -22.72
C VAL A 351 -0.30 -7.84 -22.35
N PHE A 352 0.93 -7.54 -21.98
CA PHE A 352 1.86 -8.51 -21.40
C PHE A 352 2.76 -7.81 -20.38
N GLY A 353 3.51 -8.57 -19.59
CA GLY A 353 4.45 -7.99 -18.65
C GLY A 353 4.88 -8.98 -17.59
N THR A 354 5.31 -8.46 -16.45
CA THR A 354 5.67 -9.27 -15.29
C THR A 354 5.04 -8.76 -14.01
N TYR A 355 4.83 -9.67 -13.06
CA TYR A 355 4.31 -9.35 -11.73
C TYR A 355 4.96 -10.23 -10.67
N GLU A 356 4.87 -9.76 -9.42
CA GLU A 356 5.23 -10.55 -8.24
C GLU A 356 3.96 -10.83 -7.43
N LYS A 357 3.61 -12.12 -7.29
CA LYS A 357 2.40 -12.57 -6.60
C LYS A 357 2.32 -12.08 -5.15
N GLY A 358 1.15 -11.62 -4.75
CA GLY A 358 0.91 -10.95 -3.48
C GLY A 358 1.49 -9.54 -3.39
N LYS A 359 2.08 -9.02 -4.47
CA LYS A 359 2.65 -7.67 -4.54
C LYS A 359 1.97 -6.84 -5.62
N SER A 360 2.61 -6.72 -6.77
CA SER A 360 2.21 -5.78 -7.82
C SER A 360 2.82 -6.13 -9.17
N LEU A 361 2.26 -5.50 -10.21
CA LEU A 361 2.88 -5.49 -11.53
C LEU A 361 4.26 -4.85 -11.43
N LYS A 362 5.25 -5.46 -12.05
CA LYS A 362 6.62 -4.97 -12.15
C LYS A 362 6.91 -4.36 -13.50
N SER A 363 6.28 -4.88 -14.54
CA SER A 363 6.40 -4.35 -15.89
C SER A 363 5.12 -4.55 -16.70
N LEU A 364 4.93 -3.72 -17.73
CA LEU A 364 3.80 -3.77 -18.65
C LEU A 364 4.24 -3.39 -20.06
N GLY A 365 3.74 -4.13 -21.04
CA GLY A 365 3.83 -3.90 -22.47
C GLY A 365 2.48 -4.20 -23.15
N MET A 366 2.40 -3.96 -24.44
CA MET A 366 1.18 -4.09 -25.24
C MET A 366 1.42 -4.86 -26.54
N TYR A 367 0.42 -5.63 -26.97
CA TYR A 367 0.39 -6.27 -28.28
C TYR A 367 -0.22 -5.33 -29.32
N VAL A 368 0.61 -4.76 -30.18
CA VAL A 368 0.21 -3.83 -31.24
C VAL A 368 -0.20 -4.57 -32.51
N ILE A 369 -1.35 -4.21 -33.07
CA ILE A 369 -1.83 -4.76 -34.34
C ILE A 369 -1.14 -4.03 -35.50
N ARG A 370 -0.17 -4.68 -36.16
CA ARG A 370 0.56 -4.08 -37.31
C ARG A 370 -0.30 -3.96 -38.56
N ARG A 371 -1.18 -4.92 -38.79
CA ARG A 371 -2.04 -5.00 -39.97
C ARG A 371 -3.42 -5.43 -39.54
N MET A 372 -4.37 -4.52 -39.68
CA MET A 372 -5.79 -4.74 -39.42
C MET A 372 -6.56 -4.57 -40.72
N GLN A 373 -7.60 -5.37 -40.92
CA GLN A 373 -8.50 -5.25 -42.06
C GLN A 373 -9.92 -5.06 -41.52
N VAL A 374 -10.66 -4.11 -42.11
CA VAL A 374 -12.08 -3.91 -41.81
C VAL A 374 -12.87 -4.93 -42.61
N THR A 375 -13.61 -5.79 -41.94
CA THR A 375 -14.60 -6.65 -42.57
C THR A 375 -15.95 -5.95 -42.49
N GLY A 376 -16.47 -5.52 -43.64
CA GLY A 376 -17.76 -4.78 -43.72
C GLY A 376 -18.99 -5.58 -43.30
N ALA A 377 -18.84 -6.89 -43.10
CA ALA A 377 -19.82 -7.72 -42.43
C ALA A 377 -19.25 -8.16 -41.08
N ALA A 378 -20.12 -8.27 -40.08
CA ALA A 378 -19.84 -9.15 -38.95
C ALA A 378 -19.28 -10.45 -39.52
N PRO A 379 -18.15 -10.99 -38.99
CA PRO A 379 -17.78 -12.34 -39.34
C PRO A 379 -19.06 -13.15 -39.15
N PRO A 380 -19.48 -13.93 -40.17
CA PRO A 380 -20.72 -14.66 -40.08
C PRO A 380 -20.67 -15.33 -38.71
N SER A 381 -21.73 -15.14 -37.93
CA SER A 381 -21.74 -15.59 -36.54
C SER A 381 -21.57 -17.12 -36.42
N SER A 382 -21.28 -17.82 -37.52
CA SER A 382 -20.73 -19.16 -37.69
C SER A 382 -19.29 -19.38 -37.19
N MET A 383 -18.61 -18.38 -36.61
CA MET A 383 -17.54 -18.64 -35.61
C MET A 383 -18.05 -18.52 -34.16
N SER A 384 -19.36 -18.33 -33.93
CA SER A 384 -19.98 -19.07 -32.83
C SER A 384 -19.78 -20.52 -33.20
N ALA A 385 -18.86 -21.20 -32.50
CA ALA A 385 -18.62 -22.62 -32.65
C ALA A 385 -19.96 -23.29 -32.98
N GLU A 386 -20.06 -23.73 -34.24
CA GLU A 386 -21.25 -24.31 -34.81
C GLU A 386 -21.76 -25.32 -33.79
N LEU A 387 -23.06 -25.27 -33.46
CA LEU A 387 -23.67 -26.25 -32.57
C LEU A 387 -23.32 -27.63 -33.14
N ARG A 388 -22.36 -28.28 -32.50
CA ARG A 388 -21.82 -29.56 -32.94
C ARG A 388 -22.30 -30.60 -31.96
N THR A 389 -22.57 -31.80 -32.47
CA THR A 389 -22.86 -32.94 -31.62
C THR A 389 -21.54 -33.48 -31.03
N PHE A 390 -21.26 -33.12 -29.78
CA PHE A 390 -20.16 -33.72 -29.01
C PHE A 390 -20.61 -35.06 -28.48
N THR A 391 -19.84 -36.11 -28.77
CA THR A 391 -20.13 -37.49 -28.40
C THR A 391 -19.14 -37.97 -27.35
N SER A 392 -19.58 -38.77 -26.39
CA SER A 392 -18.70 -39.37 -25.39
C SER A 392 -17.79 -40.44 -26.01
N SER A 393 -16.65 -40.73 -25.37
CA SER A 393 -15.65 -41.70 -25.85
C SER A 393 -16.20 -43.11 -26.05
N ASN A 394 -17.28 -43.46 -25.33
CA ASN A 394 -18.00 -44.72 -25.46
C ASN A 394 -19.22 -44.67 -26.40
N GLY A 395 -19.51 -43.52 -27.03
CA GLY A 395 -20.64 -43.31 -27.93
C GLY A 395 -22.03 -43.31 -27.27
N LYS A 396 -22.12 -43.44 -25.93
CA LYS A 396 -23.43 -43.55 -25.23
C LYS A 396 -24.13 -42.22 -25.01
N PHE A 397 -23.39 -41.12 -24.97
CA PHE A 397 -23.92 -39.79 -24.71
C PHE A 397 -23.51 -38.87 -25.85
N SER A 398 -24.46 -38.10 -26.35
CA SER A 398 -24.23 -37.06 -27.34
C SER A 398 -24.97 -35.81 -26.93
N VAL A 399 -24.35 -34.64 -27.13
CA VAL A 399 -24.94 -33.34 -26.82
C VAL A 399 -24.66 -32.37 -27.95
N GLN A 400 -25.70 -31.72 -28.46
CA GLN A 400 -25.52 -30.56 -29.32
C GLN A 400 -25.13 -29.37 -28.45
N ALA A 401 -23.90 -28.90 -28.64
CA ALA A 401 -23.36 -27.80 -27.89
C ALA A 401 -22.34 -27.03 -28.72
N LYS A 402 -22.07 -25.82 -28.27
CA LYS A 402 -21.01 -24.94 -28.71
C LYS A 402 -19.78 -25.18 -27.83
N PHE A 403 -18.63 -25.42 -28.43
CA PHE A 403 -17.37 -25.43 -27.69
C PHE A 403 -17.10 -24.02 -27.15
N VAL A 404 -16.92 -23.89 -25.83
CA VAL A 404 -16.65 -22.61 -25.17
C VAL A 404 -15.16 -22.45 -24.89
N ALA A 405 -14.55 -23.43 -24.21
CA ALA A 405 -13.13 -23.41 -23.85
C ALA A 405 -12.62 -24.79 -23.41
N LEU A 406 -11.31 -25.01 -23.55
CA LEU A 406 -10.58 -26.07 -22.86
C LEU A 406 -9.91 -25.45 -21.62
N ASN A 407 -10.30 -25.91 -20.43
CA ASN A 407 -9.79 -25.41 -19.15
C ASN A 407 -8.41 -26.03 -18.84
N ASP A 408 -7.63 -25.39 -17.97
CA ASP A 408 -6.27 -25.84 -17.60
C ASP A 408 -6.25 -27.20 -16.87
N ASP A 409 -7.38 -27.64 -16.30
CA ASP A 409 -7.56 -28.95 -15.68
C ASP A 409 -7.82 -30.09 -16.69
N GLY A 410 -7.80 -29.79 -17.99
CA GLY A 410 -8.08 -30.74 -19.07
C GLY A 410 -9.57 -31.01 -19.29
N THR A 411 -10.46 -30.22 -18.71
CA THR A 411 -11.91 -30.30 -18.96
C THR A 411 -12.35 -29.35 -20.08
N VAL A 412 -13.32 -29.80 -20.86
CA VAL A 412 -13.95 -29.03 -21.93
C VAL A 412 -15.26 -28.44 -21.43
N SER A 413 -15.41 -27.13 -21.60
CA SER A 413 -16.66 -26.40 -21.34
C SER A 413 -17.47 -26.31 -22.64
N LEU A 414 -18.67 -26.87 -22.63
CA LEU A 414 -19.62 -26.88 -23.74
C LEU A 414 -20.88 -26.10 -23.34
N GLU A 415 -21.45 -25.30 -24.24
CA GLU A 415 -22.69 -24.54 -24.02
C GLU A 415 -23.78 -25.06 -24.96
N LYS A 416 -24.87 -25.58 -24.40
CA LYS A 416 -25.99 -26.11 -25.19
C LYS A 416 -26.79 -24.99 -25.84
N GLU A 417 -27.72 -25.39 -26.70
CA GLU A 417 -28.67 -24.48 -27.36
C GLU A 417 -29.54 -23.68 -26.37
N ASP A 418 -29.85 -24.23 -25.19
CA ASP A 418 -30.58 -23.54 -24.12
C ASP A 418 -29.71 -22.56 -23.30
N GLY A 419 -28.44 -22.38 -23.67
CA GLY A 419 -27.45 -21.55 -22.96
C GLY A 419 -26.86 -22.21 -21.70
N SER A 420 -27.30 -23.42 -21.33
CA SER A 420 -26.73 -24.15 -20.19
C SER A 420 -25.33 -24.67 -20.50
N LYS A 421 -24.42 -24.57 -19.53
CA LYS A 421 -23.02 -25.01 -19.68
C LYS A 421 -22.82 -26.39 -19.06
N VAL A 422 -22.14 -27.28 -19.78
CA VAL A 422 -21.74 -28.61 -19.33
C VAL A 422 -20.22 -28.73 -19.39
N LYS A 423 -19.62 -29.33 -18.36
CA LYS A 423 -18.20 -29.64 -18.32
C LYS A 423 -17.98 -31.14 -18.47
N ALA A 424 -17.03 -31.55 -19.31
CA ALA A 424 -16.66 -32.94 -19.49
C ALA A 424 -15.13 -33.05 -19.63
N PRO A 425 -14.44 -34.05 -19.04
CA PRO A 425 -13.03 -34.28 -19.31
C PRO A 425 -12.77 -34.45 -20.81
N LEU A 426 -11.68 -33.88 -21.36
CA LEU A 426 -11.35 -34.02 -22.79
C LEU A 426 -11.25 -35.49 -23.20
N SER A 427 -10.67 -36.34 -22.34
CA SER A 427 -10.56 -37.79 -22.52
C SER A 427 -11.90 -38.53 -22.55
N SER A 428 -12.98 -37.90 -22.08
CA SER A 428 -14.34 -38.44 -22.10
C SER A 428 -15.09 -38.17 -23.40
N LEU A 429 -14.53 -37.35 -24.31
CA LEU A 429 -15.10 -37.09 -25.64
C LEU A 429 -14.64 -38.14 -26.65
N SER A 430 -15.34 -38.26 -27.78
CA SER A 430 -14.96 -39.11 -28.90
C SER A 430 -13.60 -38.68 -29.47
N ALA A 431 -12.90 -39.57 -30.17
CA ALA A 431 -11.61 -39.23 -30.77
C ALA A 431 -11.71 -38.07 -31.79
N GLU A 432 -12.83 -38.00 -32.53
CA GLU A 432 -13.11 -36.92 -33.48
C GLU A 432 -13.33 -35.58 -32.76
N ASP A 433 -14.10 -35.58 -31.68
CA ASP A 433 -14.35 -34.39 -30.89
C ASP A 433 -13.11 -33.92 -30.14
N GLN A 434 -12.27 -34.85 -29.67
CA GLN A 434 -10.96 -34.53 -29.09
C GLN A 434 -10.07 -33.85 -30.13
N ALA A 435 -10.00 -34.36 -31.35
CA ALA A 435 -9.21 -33.75 -32.43
C ALA A 435 -9.73 -32.35 -32.77
N TYR A 436 -11.05 -32.15 -32.81
CA TYR A 436 -11.64 -30.85 -33.00
C TYR A 436 -11.30 -29.86 -31.89
N VAL A 437 -11.50 -30.24 -30.62
CA VAL A 437 -11.16 -29.39 -29.47
C VAL A 437 -9.67 -29.02 -29.49
N ASN A 438 -8.79 -29.97 -29.84
CA ASN A 438 -7.36 -29.71 -29.97
C ASN A 438 -7.01 -28.80 -31.15
N SER A 439 -7.81 -28.77 -32.22
CA SER A 439 -7.62 -27.85 -33.35
C SER A 439 -8.10 -26.42 -33.07
N MET A 440 -8.92 -26.24 -32.03
CA MET A 440 -9.43 -24.96 -31.57
C MET A 440 -8.55 -24.34 -30.47
N ARG A 441 -7.46 -25.03 -30.08
CA ARG A 441 -6.42 -24.51 -29.19
C ARG A 441 -5.39 -23.74 -30.00
#